data_AF-A0A973K0D4-F1
#
_entry.id   AF-A0A973K0D4-F1
#
_cell.length_a   1.000
_cell.length_b   1.000
_cell.length_c   1.000
_cell.angle_alpha   90.00
_cell.angle_beta   90.00
_cell.angle_gamma   90.00
#
_symmetry.space_group_name_H-M   'P 1'
#
loop_
_entity.id
_entity.type
_entity.pdbx_description
1 polymer ?
#
loop_
_entity_poly.entity_id
_entity_poly.type
_entity_poly.pdbx_seq_one_letter_code
_entity_poly.pdbx_strand_id
1 'polypeptide(L)'
;MSAVMEAAPTAAQTQSHNPWPAVFALARFEARRLLTTIPVLLGFLVYAAWIVWRALDYADGYPALQDADRATQGGPLFVGLAILLAGNQAVLRSRRRDTERHFTVLVMTTAHRTAAHLLSVVPAALLTAGGVAVQFGWQALRPGALGHGSPGELLVGPLTVLAFGAAGVLLARLVRTAFTAPLVVVFVLFLFLLSTGAGIDEGWTRWLTPVIGVASSNTLPSDLIGRPAAWHALYLAALGLTVALLAVLVGGGLRARSVQAGFAGALALTVLGAVAQGQGVAPDVTAARERASLHPEQVQTCVERDGSRYCAFPEWRGRTADWARTVA
;
A
#
# COMPACT_ATOMS: atom_id res chain seq x y z
N MET A 1 -47.08 -46.45 39.06
CA MET A 1 -47.12 -45.22 38.25
C MET A 1 -45.80 -45.14 37.49
N SER A 2 -45.80 -45.52 36.20
CA SER A 2 -44.61 -45.41 35.35
C SER A 2 -44.59 -44.03 34.72
N ALA A 3 -43.54 -43.26 34.98
CA ALA A 3 -43.30 -41.98 34.31
C ALA A 3 -42.89 -42.26 32.87
N VAL A 4 -43.73 -41.86 31.92
CA VAL A 4 -43.37 -41.81 30.51
C VAL A 4 -42.39 -40.65 30.35
N MET A 5 -41.11 -40.95 30.10
CA MET A 5 -40.14 -39.94 29.68
C MET A 5 -40.54 -39.46 28.29
N GLU A 6 -41.08 -38.25 28.21
CA GLU A 6 -41.31 -37.56 26.96
C GLU A 6 -39.96 -37.30 26.29
N ALA A 7 -39.81 -37.79 25.06
CA ALA A 7 -38.57 -37.68 24.32
C ALA A 7 -38.22 -36.20 24.11
N ALA A 8 -36.99 -35.81 24.47
CA ALA A 8 -36.51 -34.46 24.25
C ALA A 8 -36.70 -34.08 22.77
N PRO A 9 -37.27 -32.89 22.47
CA PRO A 9 -37.50 -32.48 21.10
C PRO A 9 -36.18 -32.53 20.33
N THR A 10 -36.19 -33.21 19.18
CA THR A 10 -35.05 -33.24 18.26
C THR A 10 -34.67 -31.80 17.95
N ALA A 11 -33.47 -31.39 18.36
CA ALA A 11 -32.94 -30.08 18.03
C ALA A 11 -33.04 -29.91 16.51
N ALA A 12 -33.92 -29.01 16.08
CA ALA A 12 -34.05 -28.68 14.68
C ALA A 12 -32.65 -28.33 14.18
N GLN A 13 -32.14 -29.11 13.23
CA GLN A 13 -30.89 -28.78 12.56
C GLN A 13 -31.11 -27.42 11.90
N THR A 14 -30.63 -26.36 12.55
CA THR A 14 -30.56 -25.04 11.96
C THR A 14 -29.86 -25.20 10.62
N GLN A 15 -30.60 -24.92 9.54
CA GLN A 15 -30.06 -24.87 8.19
C GLN A 15 -28.71 -24.17 8.22
N SER A 16 -27.72 -24.74 7.52
CA SER A 16 -26.40 -24.14 7.39
C SER A 16 -26.52 -22.80 6.67
N HIS A 17 -26.82 -21.75 7.42
CA HIS A 17 -26.91 -20.41 6.88
C HIS A 17 -25.53 -20.00 6.40
N ASN A 18 -25.46 -19.57 5.15
CA ASN A 18 -24.25 -18.99 4.58
C ASN A 18 -23.78 -17.83 5.49
N PRO A 19 -22.55 -17.88 6.04
CA PRO A 19 -22.08 -16.86 6.98
C PRO A 19 -21.66 -15.54 6.30
N TRP A 20 -21.50 -15.54 4.98
CA TRP A 20 -20.95 -14.41 4.22
C TRP A 20 -21.79 -13.12 4.27
N PRO A 21 -23.13 -13.13 4.18
CA PRO A 21 -23.93 -11.92 4.34
C PRO A 21 -23.68 -11.22 5.68
N ALA A 22 -23.52 -11.99 6.76
CA ALA A 22 -23.19 -11.45 8.09
C ALA A 22 -21.76 -10.87 8.13
N VAL A 23 -20.80 -11.54 7.48
CA VAL A 23 -19.42 -11.01 7.32
C VAL A 23 -19.43 -9.67 6.59
N PHE A 24 -20.13 -9.55 5.46
CA PHE A 24 -20.19 -8.31 4.69
C PHE A 24 -20.94 -7.20 5.43
N ALA A 25 -22.03 -7.53 6.12
CA ALA A 25 -22.75 -6.57 6.95
C ALA A 25 -21.85 -6.00 8.06
N LEU A 26 -21.12 -6.86 8.75
CA LEU A 26 -20.16 -6.44 9.78
C LEU A 26 -18.99 -5.65 9.17
N ALA A 27 -18.46 -6.08 8.03
CA ALA A 27 -17.37 -5.38 7.33
C ALA A 27 -17.79 -3.96 6.94
N ARG A 28 -19.01 -3.79 6.40
CA ARG A 28 -19.57 -2.47 6.05
C ARG A 28 -19.75 -1.58 7.28
N PHE A 29 -20.28 -2.15 8.37
CA PHE A 29 -20.44 -1.40 9.63
C PHE A 29 -19.09 -0.95 10.19
N GLU A 30 -18.12 -1.86 10.28
CA GLU A 30 -16.78 -1.53 10.77
C GLU A 30 -16.03 -0.59 9.82
N ALA A 31 -16.23 -0.68 8.51
CA ALA A 31 -15.60 0.23 7.55
C ALA A 31 -16.08 1.67 7.76
N ARG A 32 -17.41 1.88 7.88
CA ARG A 32 -17.97 3.21 8.16
C ARG A 32 -17.43 3.78 9.47
N ARG A 33 -17.34 2.93 10.50
CA ARG A 33 -16.81 3.33 11.80
C ARG A 33 -15.32 3.62 11.75
N LEU A 34 -14.54 2.81 11.04
CA LEU A 34 -13.10 2.96 10.84
C LEU A 34 -12.79 4.31 10.19
N LEU A 35 -13.47 4.61 9.07
CA LEU A 35 -13.31 5.85 8.31
C LEU A 35 -13.70 7.12 9.08
N THR A 36 -14.49 6.99 10.15
CA THR A 36 -14.94 8.11 10.98
C THR A 36 -14.18 8.22 12.31
N THR A 37 -13.19 7.35 12.54
CA THR A 37 -12.31 7.49 13.72
C THR A 37 -11.36 8.66 13.57
N ILE A 38 -11.10 9.37 14.66
CA ILE A 38 -10.19 10.52 14.71
C ILE A 38 -8.83 10.21 14.07
N PRO A 39 -8.13 9.09 14.38
CA PRO A 39 -6.84 8.79 13.75
C PRO A 39 -6.93 8.69 12.22
N VAL A 40 -7.97 8.05 11.69
CA VAL A 40 -8.14 7.86 10.24
C VAL A 40 -8.49 9.18 9.55
N LEU A 41 -9.36 9.98 10.17
CA LEU A 41 -9.67 11.32 9.67
C LEU A 41 -8.42 12.21 9.64
N LEU A 42 -7.59 12.18 10.70
CA LEU A 42 -6.33 12.90 10.73
C LEU A 42 -5.34 12.38 9.69
N GLY A 43 -5.24 11.06 9.51
CA GLY A 43 -4.38 10.45 8.49
C GLY A 43 -4.75 10.91 7.07
N PHE A 44 -6.06 10.92 6.74
CA PHE A 44 -6.52 11.43 5.45
C PHE A 44 -6.38 12.95 5.32
N LEU A 45 -6.57 13.70 6.40
CA LEU A 45 -6.37 15.16 6.40
C LEU A 45 -4.89 15.52 6.15
N VAL A 46 -3.97 14.82 6.81
CA VAL A 46 -2.52 14.96 6.56
C VAL A 46 -2.19 14.58 5.13
N TYR A 47 -2.76 13.49 4.61
CA TYR A 47 -2.52 13.10 3.23
C TYR A 47 -3.08 14.11 2.22
N ALA A 48 -4.28 14.65 2.45
CA ALA A 48 -4.85 15.71 1.61
C ALA A 48 -4.00 16.99 1.66
N ALA A 49 -3.56 17.40 2.85
CA ALA A 49 -2.65 18.53 3.02
C ALA A 49 -1.31 18.29 2.30
N TRP A 50 -0.78 17.06 2.34
CA TRP A 50 0.41 16.66 1.61
C TRP A 50 0.22 16.79 0.09
N ILE A 51 -0.90 16.30 -0.46
CA ILE A 51 -1.23 16.45 -1.88
C ILE A 51 -1.29 17.93 -2.26
N VAL A 52 -1.98 18.76 -1.47
CA VAL A 52 -2.10 20.21 -1.73
C VAL A 52 -0.73 20.88 -1.66
N TRP A 53 0.06 20.59 -0.62
CA TRP A 53 1.39 21.16 -0.47
C TRP A 53 2.30 20.80 -1.65
N ARG A 54 2.31 19.54 -2.10
CA ARG A 54 3.05 19.10 -3.29
C ARG A 54 2.50 19.66 -4.60
N ALA A 55 1.20 19.95 -4.67
CA ALA A 55 0.59 20.61 -5.83
C ALA A 55 0.96 22.11 -5.89
N LEU A 56 1.15 22.76 -4.74
CA LEU A 56 1.58 24.16 -4.65
C LEU A 56 3.08 24.35 -4.86
N ASP A 57 3.86 23.26 -4.83
CA ASP A 57 5.28 23.29 -5.13
C ASP A 57 5.47 23.72 -6.61
N TYR A 58 5.86 24.97 -6.80
CA TYR A 58 6.03 25.64 -8.10
C TYR A 58 7.39 25.32 -8.75
N ALA A 59 8.28 24.62 -8.05
CA ALA A 59 9.65 24.39 -8.50
C ALA A 59 9.73 23.65 -9.85
N ASP A 60 8.77 22.77 -10.14
CA ASP A 60 8.75 21.96 -11.35
C ASP A 60 7.55 22.33 -12.24
N GLY A 61 7.69 23.43 -12.99
CA GLY A 61 6.75 23.78 -14.08
C GLY A 61 6.69 22.73 -15.20
N TYR A 62 7.61 21.76 -15.17
CA TYR A 62 7.74 20.69 -16.15
C TYR A 62 7.85 19.33 -15.43
N PRO A 63 6.73 18.72 -15.02
CA PRO A 63 6.77 17.47 -14.27
C PRO A 63 7.21 16.29 -15.15
N ALA A 64 8.06 15.43 -14.59
CA ALA A 64 8.35 14.11 -15.13
C ALA A 64 7.42 13.08 -14.46
N LEU A 65 6.67 12.32 -15.25
CA LEU A 65 5.61 11.45 -14.69
C LEU A 65 6.16 10.29 -13.87
N GLN A 66 7.35 9.79 -14.21
CA GLN A 66 8.09 8.80 -13.45
C GLN A 66 8.71 9.34 -12.14
N ASP A 67 8.71 10.66 -11.93
CA ASP A 67 9.06 11.26 -10.64
C ASP A 67 7.78 11.49 -9.83
N ALA A 68 6.72 11.91 -10.52
CA ALA A 68 5.40 12.14 -9.95
C ALA A 68 4.78 10.87 -9.35
N ASP A 69 4.86 9.72 -10.03
CA ASP A 69 4.34 8.44 -9.51
C ASP A 69 5.08 7.98 -8.24
N ARG A 70 6.42 8.10 -8.19
CA ARG A 70 7.25 7.80 -7.03
C ARG A 70 6.92 8.72 -5.85
N ALA A 71 6.65 9.99 -6.14
CA ALA A 71 6.24 10.97 -5.14
C ALA A 71 4.87 10.68 -4.51
N THR A 72 4.06 9.76 -5.06
CA THR A 72 2.77 9.36 -4.46
C THR A 72 2.90 8.42 -3.27
N GLN A 73 4.08 7.86 -2.99
CA GLN A 73 4.21 6.78 -2.01
C GLN A 73 4.27 7.25 -0.55
N GLY A 74 4.84 8.44 -0.30
CA GLY A 74 5.07 8.97 1.05
C GLY A 74 3.79 9.24 1.85
N GLY A 75 2.86 10.01 1.27
CA GLY A 75 1.62 10.43 1.95
C GLY A 75 0.74 9.27 2.45
N PRO A 76 0.47 8.23 1.64
CA PRO A 76 -0.30 7.06 2.03
C PRO A 76 0.21 6.31 3.27
N LEU A 77 1.50 6.42 3.61
CA LEU A 77 2.05 5.80 4.82
C LEU A 77 1.30 6.25 6.08
N PHE A 78 1.00 7.55 6.20
CA PHE A 78 0.29 8.10 7.36
C PHE A 78 -1.13 7.54 7.48
N VAL A 79 -1.81 7.34 6.35
CA VAL A 79 -3.12 6.68 6.30
C VAL A 79 -2.98 5.22 6.75
N GLY A 80 -1.96 4.50 6.26
CA GLY A 80 -1.69 3.12 6.65
C GLY A 80 -1.49 2.98 8.16
N LEU A 81 -0.69 3.85 8.77
CA LEU A 81 -0.45 3.87 10.22
C LEU A 81 -1.72 4.15 11.03
N ALA A 82 -2.54 5.11 10.58
CA ALA A 82 -3.83 5.40 11.20
C ALA A 82 -4.78 4.20 11.14
N ILE A 83 -4.80 3.50 10.00
CA ILE A 83 -5.60 2.30 9.77
C ILE A 83 -5.11 1.11 10.60
N LEU A 84 -3.79 0.92 10.76
CA LEU A 84 -3.21 -0.07 11.67
C LEU A 84 -3.72 0.16 13.09
N LEU A 85 -3.65 1.40 13.57
CA LEU A 85 -4.07 1.77 14.93
C LEU A 85 -5.57 1.54 15.12
N ALA A 86 -6.39 2.10 14.23
CA ALA A 86 -7.84 2.06 14.36
C ALA A 86 -8.39 0.63 14.13
N GLY A 87 -7.80 -0.13 13.20
CA GLY A 87 -8.11 -1.54 12.95
C GLY A 87 -7.78 -2.43 14.15
N ASN A 88 -6.60 -2.26 14.75
CA ASN A 88 -6.22 -2.96 15.98
C ASN A 88 -7.23 -2.66 17.11
N GLN A 89 -7.55 -1.39 17.31
CA GLN A 89 -8.53 -0.98 18.31
C GLN A 89 -9.93 -1.53 18.02
N ALA A 90 -10.36 -1.61 16.75
CA ALA A 90 -11.65 -2.19 16.39
C ALA A 90 -11.75 -3.66 16.80
N VAL A 91 -10.74 -4.46 16.51
CA VAL A 91 -10.70 -5.89 16.87
C VAL A 91 -10.69 -6.11 18.39
N LEU A 92 -9.97 -5.26 19.14
CA LEU A 92 -9.91 -5.35 20.61
C LEU A 92 -11.17 -4.80 21.32
N ARG A 93 -12.07 -4.14 20.59
CA ARG A 93 -13.22 -3.42 21.16
C ARG A 93 -14.16 -4.33 21.94
N SER A 94 -14.47 -5.51 21.41
CA SER A 94 -15.41 -6.44 22.05
C SER A 94 -14.89 -6.96 23.39
N ARG A 95 -13.57 -7.17 23.49
CA ARG A 95 -12.91 -7.56 24.75
C ARG A 95 -12.90 -6.43 25.76
N ARG A 96 -12.57 -5.20 25.33
CA ARG A 96 -12.55 -4.02 26.23
C ARG A 96 -13.91 -3.71 26.83
N ARG A 97 -15.00 -4.14 26.19
CA ARG A 97 -16.39 -3.92 26.66
C ARG A 97 -17.03 -5.16 27.28
N ASP A 98 -16.27 -6.24 27.50
CA ASP A 98 -16.74 -7.56 27.95
C ASP A 98 -17.95 -8.11 27.14
N THR A 99 -18.07 -7.72 25.88
CA THR A 99 -19.15 -8.19 24.99
C THR A 99 -18.78 -9.50 24.29
N GLU A 100 -17.57 -10.00 24.47
CA GLU A 100 -17.07 -11.20 23.76
C GLU A 100 -17.91 -12.45 24.07
N ARG A 101 -18.41 -12.57 25.31
CA ARG A 101 -19.29 -13.67 25.78
C ARG A 101 -20.67 -13.66 25.11
N HIS A 102 -21.11 -12.51 24.62
CA HIS A 102 -22.39 -12.38 23.94
C HIS A 102 -22.27 -12.83 22.48
N PHE A 103 -21.09 -12.64 21.87
CA PHE A 103 -20.81 -13.10 20.50
C PHE A 103 -20.61 -14.61 20.39
N THR A 104 -20.24 -15.29 21.48
CA THR A 104 -20.11 -16.77 21.47
C THR A 104 -21.46 -17.48 21.36
N VAL A 105 -22.56 -16.79 21.70
CA VAL A 105 -23.92 -17.34 21.67
C VAL A 105 -24.61 -17.08 20.32
N LEU A 106 -24.19 -16.04 19.59
CA LEU A 106 -24.93 -15.54 18.44
C LEU A 106 -24.03 -15.37 17.20
N VAL A 107 -24.18 -16.31 16.26
CA VAL A 107 -24.14 -16.12 14.79
C VAL A 107 -22.78 -16.06 14.07
N MET A 108 -21.65 -15.64 14.67
CA MET A 108 -20.37 -15.58 13.93
C MET A 108 -19.14 -16.08 14.69
N THR A 109 -18.40 -17.02 14.07
CA THR A 109 -17.12 -17.49 14.61
C THR A 109 -16.07 -16.38 14.60
N THR A 110 -15.04 -16.52 15.45
CA THR A 110 -13.93 -15.55 15.54
C THR A 110 -13.21 -15.35 14.20
N ALA A 111 -13.07 -16.40 13.39
CA ALA A 111 -12.48 -16.32 12.06
C ALA A 111 -13.31 -15.43 11.11
N HIS A 112 -14.64 -15.59 11.10
CA HIS A 112 -15.53 -14.75 10.29
C HIS A 112 -15.51 -13.28 10.73
N ARG A 113 -15.41 -13.02 12.04
CA ARG A 113 -15.23 -11.64 12.56
C ARG A 113 -13.88 -11.06 12.17
N THR A 114 -12.80 -11.85 12.19
CA THR A 114 -11.50 -11.40 11.66
C THR A 114 -11.58 -11.06 10.19
N ALA A 115 -12.22 -11.91 9.37
CA ALA A 115 -12.41 -11.64 7.94
C ALA A 115 -13.20 -10.35 7.71
N ALA A 116 -14.24 -10.08 8.51
CA ALA A 116 -15.00 -8.83 8.43
C ALA A 116 -14.13 -7.60 8.74
N HIS A 117 -13.28 -7.66 9.77
CA HIS A 117 -12.35 -6.56 10.07
C HIS A 117 -11.30 -6.36 8.97
N LEU A 118 -10.78 -7.43 8.36
CA LEU A 118 -9.86 -7.32 7.22
C LEU A 118 -10.55 -6.66 6.01
N LEU A 119 -11.78 -7.09 5.68
CA LEU A 119 -12.57 -6.48 4.60
C LEU A 119 -12.92 -5.01 4.88
N SER A 120 -13.05 -4.62 6.16
CA SER A 120 -13.37 -3.24 6.53
C SER A 120 -12.27 -2.22 6.18
N VAL A 121 -11.05 -2.68 5.91
CA VAL A 121 -9.92 -1.85 5.48
C VAL A 121 -10.00 -1.46 4.00
N VAL A 122 -10.66 -2.28 3.18
CA VAL A 122 -10.69 -2.09 1.70
C VAL A 122 -11.17 -0.70 1.29
N PRO A 123 -12.25 -0.12 1.87
CA PRO A 123 -12.67 1.23 1.51
C PRO A 123 -11.60 2.31 1.76
N ALA A 124 -10.79 2.19 2.81
CA ALA A 124 -9.70 3.13 3.08
C ALA A 124 -8.59 3.01 2.02
N ALA A 125 -8.27 1.78 1.58
CA ALA A 125 -7.33 1.57 0.49
C ALA A 125 -7.84 2.13 -0.84
N LEU A 126 -9.14 2.00 -1.13
CA LEU A 126 -9.77 2.58 -2.32
C LEU A 126 -9.76 4.12 -2.28
N LEU A 127 -10.06 4.73 -1.13
CA LEU A 127 -9.93 6.19 -0.96
C LEU A 127 -8.49 6.66 -1.14
N THR A 128 -7.52 5.89 -0.64
CA THR A 128 -6.09 6.15 -0.85
C THR A 128 -5.73 6.06 -2.32
N ALA A 129 -6.25 5.06 -3.05
CA ALA A 129 -6.06 4.94 -4.50
C ALA A 129 -6.66 6.13 -5.25
N GLY A 130 -7.83 6.61 -4.85
CA GLY A 130 -8.41 7.86 -5.35
C GLY A 130 -7.50 9.07 -5.11
N GLY A 131 -6.93 9.19 -3.90
CA GLY A 131 -5.96 10.23 -3.59
C GLY A 131 -4.69 10.15 -4.45
N VAL A 132 -4.15 8.95 -4.67
CA VAL A 132 -3.01 8.72 -5.57
C VAL A 132 -3.35 9.11 -7.01
N ALA A 133 -4.54 8.71 -7.49
CA ALA A 133 -5.00 9.05 -8.83
C ALA A 133 -5.17 10.57 -9.01
N VAL A 134 -5.69 11.27 -7.99
CA VAL A 134 -5.78 12.75 -7.99
C VAL A 134 -4.39 13.37 -7.99
N GLN A 135 -3.48 12.92 -7.13
CA GLN A 135 -2.13 13.46 -7.02
C GLN A 135 -1.33 13.28 -8.33
N PHE A 136 -1.32 12.07 -8.88
CA PHE A 136 -0.64 11.77 -10.14
C PHE A 136 -1.34 12.43 -11.32
N GLY A 137 -2.66 12.35 -11.39
CA GLY A 137 -3.47 12.95 -12.46
C GLY A 137 -3.30 14.47 -12.54
N TRP A 138 -3.19 15.16 -11.40
CA TRP A 138 -2.87 16.58 -11.38
C TRP A 138 -1.54 16.90 -12.06
N GLN A 139 -0.50 16.09 -11.82
CA GLN A 139 0.81 16.26 -12.48
C GLN A 139 0.76 15.89 -13.96
N ALA A 140 0.01 14.84 -14.32
CA ALA A 140 -0.18 14.41 -15.70
C ALA A 140 -0.95 15.42 -16.57
N LEU A 141 -1.83 16.22 -15.96
CA LEU A 141 -2.60 17.25 -16.65
C LEU A 141 -1.86 18.59 -16.76
N ARG A 142 -0.68 18.74 -16.14
CA ARG A 142 0.09 19.99 -16.26
C ARG A 142 0.63 20.16 -17.69
N PRO A 143 0.64 21.39 -18.23
CA PRO A 143 1.36 21.68 -19.45
C PRO A 143 2.84 21.28 -19.31
N GLY A 144 3.41 20.65 -20.33
CA GLY A 144 4.82 20.22 -20.31
C GLY A 144 5.11 18.95 -19.50
N ALA A 145 4.08 18.26 -19.01
CA ALA A 145 4.22 16.92 -18.45
C ALA A 145 4.77 15.96 -19.52
N LEU A 146 5.83 15.23 -19.17
CA LEU A 146 6.49 14.27 -20.05
C LEU A 146 6.78 12.96 -19.34
N GLY A 147 6.93 11.91 -20.14
CA GLY A 147 7.18 10.55 -19.68
C GLY A 147 5.94 9.77 -19.35
N HIS A 148 6.08 8.73 -18.53
CA HIS A 148 4.97 7.87 -18.12
C HIS A 148 5.09 7.43 -16.67
N GLY A 149 3.93 7.26 -16.01
CA GLY A 149 3.85 6.65 -14.70
C GLY A 149 3.87 5.12 -14.78
N SER A 150 4.44 4.49 -13.77
CA SER A 150 4.42 3.05 -13.55
C SER A 150 3.21 2.66 -12.70
N PRO A 151 2.34 1.75 -13.19
CA PRO A 151 1.24 1.22 -12.38
C PRO A 151 1.72 0.58 -11.07
N GLY A 152 2.92 -0.03 -11.08
CA GLY A 152 3.52 -0.62 -9.88
C GLY A 152 3.82 0.43 -8.82
N GLU A 153 4.38 1.59 -9.21
CA GLU A 153 4.68 2.68 -8.28
C GLU A 153 3.41 3.31 -7.71
N LEU A 154 2.37 3.46 -8.53
CA LEU A 154 1.07 4.00 -8.12
C LEU A 154 0.30 3.07 -7.17
N LEU A 155 0.51 1.75 -7.27
CA LEU A 155 -0.13 0.77 -6.40
C LEU A 155 0.47 0.70 -4.99
N VAL A 156 1.69 1.20 -4.78
CA VAL A 156 2.40 1.12 -3.48
C VAL A 156 1.57 1.73 -2.36
N GLY A 157 1.03 2.94 -2.55
CA GLY A 157 0.26 3.64 -1.51
C GLY A 157 -0.95 2.83 -0.99
N PRO A 158 -1.89 2.43 -1.86
CA PRO A 158 -3.04 1.61 -1.49
C PRO A 158 -2.67 0.25 -0.89
N LEU A 159 -1.65 -0.43 -1.45
CA LEU A 159 -1.18 -1.72 -0.95
C LEU A 159 -0.57 -1.61 0.45
N THR A 160 0.16 -0.52 0.71
CA THR A 160 0.69 -0.20 2.04
C THR A 160 -0.43 -0.01 3.06
N VAL A 161 -1.52 0.67 2.70
CA VAL A 161 -2.71 0.80 3.58
C VAL A 161 -3.34 -0.56 3.88
N LEU A 162 -3.46 -1.44 2.88
CA LEU A 162 -3.97 -2.81 3.09
C LEU A 162 -3.06 -3.61 4.02
N ALA A 163 -1.74 -3.59 3.78
CA ALA A 163 -0.76 -4.31 4.58
C ALA A 163 -0.78 -3.85 6.04
N PHE A 164 -0.80 -2.54 6.29
CA PHE A 164 -0.88 -1.99 7.65
C PHE A 164 -2.21 -2.29 8.34
N GLY A 165 -3.34 -2.24 7.63
CA GLY A 165 -4.63 -2.63 8.19
C GLY A 165 -4.69 -4.11 8.55
N ALA A 166 -4.17 -4.99 7.70
CA ALA A 166 -4.03 -6.40 7.98
C ALA A 166 -3.13 -6.65 9.20
N ALA A 167 -1.99 -5.93 9.29
CA ALA A 167 -1.08 -6.00 10.41
C ALA A 167 -1.75 -5.55 11.73
N GLY A 168 -2.53 -4.46 11.71
CA GLY A 168 -3.29 -4.01 12.88
C GLY A 168 -4.25 -5.07 13.40
N VAL A 169 -4.97 -5.74 12.48
CA VAL A 169 -5.86 -6.86 12.80
C VAL A 169 -5.08 -8.05 13.37
N LEU A 170 -3.97 -8.46 12.73
CA LEU A 170 -3.12 -9.54 13.22
C LEU A 170 -2.58 -9.26 14.62
N LEU A 171 -2.03 -8.07 14.85
CA LEU A 171 -1.49 -7.64 16.14
C LEU A 171 -2.54 -7.74 17.24
N ALA A 172 -3.79 -7.35 16.98
CA ALA A 172 -4.87 -7.48 17.96
C ALA A 172 -5.24 -8.93 18.28
N ARG A 173 -4.97 -9.87 17.36
CA ARG A 173 -5.18 -11.30 17.57
C ARG A 173 -4.03 -11.94 18.34
N LEU A 174 -2.80 -11.51 18.10
CA LEU A 174 -1.60 -12.02 18.77
C LEU A 174 -1.44 -11.43 20.18
N VAL A 175 -1.57 -10.11 20.31
CA VAL A 175 -1.29 -9.37 21.54
C VAL A 175 -2.55 -8.60 21.96
N ARG A 176 -3.13 -9.02 23.08
CA ARG A 176 -4.41 -8.50 23.59
C ARG A 176 -4.26 -7.20 24.38
N THR A 177 -3.38 -6.31 23.94
CA THR A 177 -3.11 -5.03 24.62
C THR A 177 -3.41 -3.86 23.70
N ALA A 178 -3.90 -2.74 24.26
CA ALA A 178 -4.16 -1.53 23.49
C ALA A 178 -2.88 -0.74 23.13
N PHE A 179 -1.74 -1.07 23.76
CA PHE A 179 -0.47 -0.35 23.60
C PHE A 179 0.38 -0.85 22.42
N THR A 180 0.16 -2.08 21.95
CA THR A 180 0.95 -2.68 20.87
C THR A 180 0.89 -1.85 19.58
N ALA A 181 -0.30 -1.44 19.15
CA ALA A 181 -0.44 -0.68 17.91
C ALA A 181 0.24 0.71 17.97
N PRO A 182 0.03 1.55 19.00
CA PRO A 182 0.78 2.80 19.16
C PRO A 182 2.30 2.62 19.13
N LEU A 183 2.84 1.61 19.82
CA LEU A 183 4.29 1.34 19.82
C LEU A 183 4.80 0.97 18.42
N VAL A 184 4.05 0.14 17.68
CA VAL A 184 4.39 -0.20 16.30
C VAL A 184 4.33 1.03 15.39
N VAL A 185 3.35 1.93 15.57
CA VAL A 185 3.29 3.20 14.82
C VAL A 185 4.53 4.05 15.07
N VAL A 186 4.92 4.23 16.33
CA VAL A 186 6.13 4.99 16.69
C VAL A 186 7.39 4.35 16.09
N PHE A 187 7.51 3.03 16.20
CA PHE A 187 8.65 2.29 15.64
C PHE A 187 8.74 2.44 14.11
N VAL A 188 7.62 2.33 13.39
CA VAL A 188 7.60 2.49 11.93
C VAL A 188 7.92 3.93 11.52
N LEU A 189 7.39 4.92 12.23
CA LEU A 189 7.75 6.33 11.98
C LEU A 189 9.24 6.56 12.20
N PHE A 190 9.81 6.01 13.27
CA PHE A 190 11.24 6.09 13.54
C PHE A 190 12.07 5.48 12.41
N LEU A 191 11.71 4.28 11.92
CA LEU A 191 12.36 3.65 10.77
C LEU A 191 12.23 4.48 9.49
N PHE A 192 11.06 5.06 9.24
CA PHE A 192 10.81 5.92 8.08
C PHE A 192 11.66 7.20 8.11
N LEU A 193 11.80 7.83 9.28
CA LEU A 193 12.68 9.00 9.45
C LEU A 193 14.15 8.63 9.24
N LEU A 194 14.60 7.48 9.76
CA LEU A 194 15.98 7.02 9.56
C LEU A 194 16.28 6.69 8.10
N SER A 195 15.36 6.01 7.41
CA SER A 195 15.57 5.64 6.01
C SER A 195 15.60 6.83 5.06
N THR A 196 14.81 7.87 5.35
CA THR A 196 14.73 9.08 4.53
C THR A 196 15.80 10.13 4.88
N GLY A 197 16.20 10.22 6.15
CA GLY A 197 17.07 11.29 6.64
C GLY A 197 18.56 10.96 6.72
N ALA A 198 18.93 9.69 6.85
CA ALA A 198 20.31 9.33 7.18
C ALA A 198 21.04 8.54 6.07
N GLY A 199 20.41 8.29 4.92
CA GLY A 199 21.05 7.62 3.78
C GLY A 199 21.61 6.23 4.08
N ILE A 200 21.14 5.59 5.15
CA ILE A 200 21.79 4.43 5.78
C ILE A 200 21.65 3.16 4.93
N ASP A 201 20.73 3.10 3.96
CA ASP A 201 20.43 1.86 3.26
C ASP A 201 20.50 2.00 1.72
N GLU A 202 21.71 1.89 1.18
CA GLU A 202 21.97 1.65 -0.25
C GLU A 202 21.85 0.15 -0.62
N GLY A 203 21.66 -0.72 0.36
CA GLY A 203 21.60 -2.17 0.19
C GLY A 203 20.28 -2.68 -0.38
N TRP A 204 20.22 -3.99 -0.64
CA TRP A 204 19.01 -4.67 -1.15
C TRP A 204 17.81 -4.60 -0.17
N THR A 205 18.08 -4.41 1.13
CA THR A 205 17.07 -4.35 2.20
C THR A 205 16.17 -3.13 2.10
N ARG A 206 16.59 -2.05 1.46
CA ARG A 206 15.77 -0.85 1.23
C ARG A 206 14.45 -1.18 0.50
N TRP A 207 14.46 -2.21 -0.35
CA TRP A 207 13.29 -2.65 -1.11
C TRP A 207 12.24 -3.37 -0.25
N LEU A 208 12.57 -3.73 0.99
CA LEU A 208 11.63 -4.31 1.95
C LEU A 208 10.83 -3.26 2.71
N THR A 209 11.18 -1.98 2.58
CA THR A 209 10.43 -0.89 3.22
C THR A 209 9.07 -0.72 2.54
N PRO A 210 7.98 -0.42 3.28
CA PRO A 210 6.64 -0.25 2.68
C PRO A 210 6.52 0.90 1.68
N VAL A 211 7.44 1.86 1.78
CA VAL A 211 7.51 3.05 0.95
C VAL A 211 8.97 3.34 0.70
N ILE A 212 9.34 3.52 -0.56
CA ILE A 212 10.72 3.73 -0.94
C ILE A 212 10.91 5.20 -1.30
N GLY A 213 11.54 5.95 -0.38
CA GLY A 213 11.94 7.33 -0.61
C GLY A 213 13.23 7.40 -1.41
N VAL A 214 13.23 8.11 -2.53
CA VAL A 214 14.47 8.57 -3.18
C VAL A 214 14.26 10.02 -3.61
N ALA A 215 14.90 10.95 -2.91
CA ALA A 215 15.05 12.32 -3.38
C ALA A 215 16.24 12.34 -4.34
N SER A 216 15.99 12.37 -5.64
CA SER A 216 17.01 12.70 -6.64
C SER A 216 16.65 14.06 -7.22
N SER A 217 17.61 14.99 -7.24
CA SER A 217 17.47 16.25 -7.98
C SER A 217 17.66 16.05 -9.49
N ASN A 218 18.12 14.87 -9.91
CA ASN A 218 18.33 14.51 -11.31
C ASN A 218 17.16 13.66 -11.79
N THR A 219 16.37 14.20 -12.71
CA THR A 219 15.33 13.48 -13.44
C THR A 219 15.98 12.66 -14.55
N LEU A 220 15.74 11.34 -14.53
CA LEU A 220 16.21 10.41 -15.56
C LEU A 220 15.05 9.98 -16.46
N PRO A 221 15.30 9.69 -17.75
CA PRO A 221 14.34 8.98 -18.57
C PRO A 221 13.87 7.69 -17.89
N SER A 222 12.60 7.34 -18.05
CA SER A 222 11.95 6.21 -17.36
C SER A 222 12.71 4.89 -17.54
N ASP A 223 13.18 4.62 -18.76
CA ASP A 223 13.94 3.41 -19.13
C ASP A 223 15.30 3.31 -18.43
N LEU A 224 15.84 4.43 -17.92
CA LEU A 224 17.12 4.46 -17.20
C LEU A 224 16.96 4.34 -15.68
N ILE A 225 15.73 4.34 -15.14
CA ILE A 225 15.49 4.31 -13.70
C ILE A 225 15.75 2.94 -13.09
N GLY A 226 15.39 1.85 -13.78
CA GLY A 226 15.71 0.48 -13.35
C GLY A 226 15.12 0.07 -11.99
N ARG A 227 13.95 0.62 -11.61
CA ARG A 227 13.29 0.26 -10.34
C ARG A 227 12.35 -0.95 -10.54
N PRO A 228 12.38 -1.96 -9.66
CA PRO A 228 11.54 -3.14 -9.74
C PRO A 228 10.11 -2.88 -9.21
N ALA A 229 9.44 -1.84 -9.71
CA ALA A 229 8.15 -1.37 -9.18
C ALA A 229 7.06 -2.45 -9.18
N ALA A 230 6.98 -3.26 -10.23
CA ALA A 230 6.02 -4.35 -10.32
C ALA A 230 6.29 -5.45 -9.28
N TRP A 231 7.56 -5.80 -9.06
CA TRP A 231 7.96 -6.76 -8.02
C TRP A 231 7.68 -6.22 -6.62
N HIS A 232 7.90 -4.93 -6.40
CA HIS A 232 7.59 -4.30 -5.12
C HIS A 232 6.09 -4.27 -4.82
N ALA A 233 5.26 -3.92 -5.82
CA ALA A 233 3.81 -3.99 -5.69
C ALA A 233 3.33 -5.44 -5.44
N LEU A 234 3.89 -6.43 -6.15
CA LEU A 234 3.60 -7.85 -5.91
C LEU A 234 3.99 -8.26 -4.48
N TYR A 235 5.19 -7.87 -4.03
CA TYR A 235 5.68 -8.11 -2.67
C TYR A 235 4.71 -7.55 -1.62
N LEU A 236 4.29 -6.28 -1.75
CA LEU A 236 3.37 -5.64 -0.79
C LEU A 236 1.99 -6.29 -0.80
N ALA A 237 1.45 -6.61 -1.99
CA ALA A 237 0.16 -7.28 -2.11
C ALA A 237 0.19 -8.68 -1.48
N ALA A 238 1.23 -9.47 -1.78
CA ALA A 238 1.42 -10.80 -1.24
C ALA A 238 1.68 -10.76 0.28
N LEU A 239 2.46 -9.80 0.77
CA LEU A 239 2.72 -9.60 2.19
C LEU A 239 1.43 -9.26 2.94
N GLY A 240 0.66 -8.30 2.44
CA GLY A 240 -0.63 -7.92 3.02
C GLY A 240 -1.59 -9.10 3.09
N LEU A 241 -1.67 -9.90 2.03
CA LEU A 241 -2.48 -11.12 1.99
C LEU A 241 -1.98 -12.18 2.98
N THR A 242 -0.66 -12.40 3.08
CA THR A 242 -0.04 -13.33 4.02
C THR A 242 -0.40 -12.96 5.46
N VAL A 243 -0.27 -11.67 5.80
CA VAL A 243 -0.62 -11.14 7.13
C VAL A 243 -2.12 -11.28 7.41
N ALA A 244 -2.97 -10.99 6.42
CA ALA A 244 -4.42 -11.13 6.53
C ALA A 244 -4.84 -12.59 6.78
N LEU A 245 -4.30 -13.53 6.01
CA LEU A 245 -4.60 -14.95 6.15
C LEU A 245 -4.05 -15.50 7.47
N LEU A 246 -2.86 -15.07 7.89
CA LEU A 246 -2.33 -15.42 9.20
C LEU A 246 -3.26 -14.94 10.33
N ALA A 247 -3.82 -13.73 10.22
CA ALA A 247 -4.78 -13.24 11.20
C ALA A 247 -6.04 -14.12 11.27
N VAL A 248 -6.53 -14.61 10.12
CA VAL A 248 -7.68 -15.53 10.06
C VAL A 248 -7.32 -16.89 10.68
N LEU A 249 -6.13 -17.43 10.40
CA LEU A 249 -5.64 -18.69 11.00
C LEU A 249 -5.55 -18.57 12.53
N VAL A 250 -4.91 -17.51 13.05
CA VAL A 250 -4.83 -17.21 14.49
C VAL A 250 -6.22 -16.99 15.10
N GLY A 251 -7.17 -16.45 14.32
CA GLY A 251 -8.56 -16.26 14.70
C GLY A 251 -9.42 -17.54 14.73
N GLY A 252 -8.83 -18.72 14.54
CA GLY A 252 -9.53 -20.02 14.56
C GLY A 252 -9.85 -20.58 13.16
N GLY A 253 -9.29 -20.02 12.10
CA GLY A 253 -9.45 -20.48 10.71
C GLY A 253 -8.67 -21.75 10.34
N LEU A 254 -7.91 -22.34 11.28
CA LEU A 254 -7.02 -23.49 11.03
C LEU A 254 -7.72 -24.72 10.42
N ARG A 255 -9.03 -24.89 10.65
CA ARG A 255 -9.79 -26.03 10.12
C ARG A 255 -10.12 -25.89 8.62
N ALA A 256 -9.93 -24.71 8.04
CA ALA A 256 -10.19 -24.45 6.63
C ALA A 256 -8.92 -24.65 5.79
N ARG A 257 -8.80 -25.81 5.13
CA ARG A 257 -7.66 -26.13 4.26
C ARG A 257 -7.40 -25.08 3.17
N SER A 258 -8.46 -24.45 2.67
CA SER A 258 -8.35 -23.36 1.69
C SER A 258 -7.59 -22.15 2.24
N VAL A 259 -7.79 -21.79 3.51
CA VAL A 259 -7.07 -20.68 4.16
C VAL A 259 -5.59 -21.04 4.35
N GLN A 260 -5.29 -22.29 4.69
CA GLN A 260 -3.91 -22.78 4.81
C GLN A 260 -3.18 -22.78 3.46
N ALA A 261 -3.81 -23.31 2.41
CA ALA A 261 -3.24 -23.30 1.06
C ALA A 261 -3.04 -21.87 0.55
N GLY A 262 -4.03 -20.99 0.77
CA GLY A 262 -3.92 -19.57 0.44
C GLY A 262 -2.77 -18.89 1.18
N PHE A 263 -2.58 -19.19 2.47
CA PHE A 263 -1.48 -18.64 3.26
C PHE A 263 -0.13 -19.10 2.72
N ALA A 264 0.03 -20.38 2.43
CA ALA A 264 1.26 -20.92 1.87
C ALA A 264 1.59 -20.29 0.51
N GLY A 265 0.59 -20.15 -0.37
CA GLY A 265 0.75 -19.48 -1.67
C GLY A 265 1.12 -18.00 -1.55
N ALA A 266 0.42 -17.25 -0.68
CA ALA A 266 0.72 -15.85 -0.44
C ALA A 266 2.13 -15.65 0.16
N LEU A 267 2.53 -16.52 1.08
CA LEU A 267 3.87 -16.49 1.66
C LEU A 267 4.95 -16.76 0.61
N ALA A 268 4.74 -17.76 -0.26
CA ALA A 268 5.67 -18.06 -1.35
C ALA A 268 5.81 -16.87 -2.31
N LEU A 269 4.70 -16.22 -2.68
CA LEU A 269 4.73 -15.00 -3.50
C LEU A 269 5.41 -13.82 -2.80
N THR A 270 5.25 -13.69 -1.48
CA THR A 270 5.94 -12.67 -0.69
C THR A 270 7.44 -12.86 -0.73
N VAL A 271 7.91 -14.10 -0.52
CA VAL A 271 9.35 -14.43 -0.60
C VAL A 271 9.87 -14.21 -2.03
N LEU A 272 9.13 -14.66 -3.04
CA LEU A 272 9.50 -14.45 -4.44
C LEU A 272 9.63 -12.96 -4.78
N GLY A 273 8.64 -12.14 -4.43
CA GLY A 273 8.66 -10.70 -4.65
C GLY A 273 9.83 -10.03 -3.91
N ALA A 274 10.08 -10.43 -2.66
CA ALA A 274 11.19 -9.92 -1.85
C ALA A 274 12.56 -10.23 -2.44
N VAL A 275 12.76 -11.45 -2.97
CA VAL A 275 14.02 -11.86 -3.60
C VAL A 275 14.19 -11.23 -4.98
N ALA A 276 13.12 -11.19 -5.79
CA ALA A 276 13.15 -10.67 -7.15
C ALA A 276 13.46 -9.16 -7.19
N GLN A 277 12.89 -8.37 -6.27
CA GLN A 277 13.21 -6.94 -6.18
C GLN A 277 14.64 -6.66 -5.68
N GLY A 278 15.27 -7.64 -5.04
CA GLY A 278 16.64 -7.52 -4.50
C GLY A 278 17.75 -7.87 -5.49
N GLN A 279 17.43 -8.35 -6.71
CA GLN A 279 18.42 -8.80 -7.70
C GLN A 279 19.27 -7.68 -8.33
N GLY A 280 19.02 -6.42 -7.97
CA GLY A 280 19.70 -5.27 -8.55
C GLY A 280 19.09 -4.79 -9.86
N VAL A 281 19.84 -3.98 -10.59
CA VAL A 281 19.39 -3.39 -11.87
C VAL A 281 19.58 -4.40 -12.99
N ALA A 282 18.57 -4.56 -13.83
CA ALA A 282 18.60 -5.50 -14.93
C ALA A 282 19.72 -5.18 -15.95
N PRO A 283 20.38 -6.18 -16.57
CA PRO A 283 21.54 -5.96 -17.44
C PRO A 283 21.26 -5.04 -18.64
N ASP A 284 20.05 -5.08 -19.17
CA ASP A 284 19.56 -4.22 -20.25
C ASP A 284 19.52 -2.75 -19.83
N VAL A 285 19.04 -2.47 -18.61
CA VAL A 285 19.04 -1.11 -18.05
C VAL A 285 20.47 -0.64 -17.78
N THR A 286 21.34 -1.51 -17.29
CA THR A 286 22.77 -1.19 -17.11
C THR A 286 23.42 -0.82 -18.46
N ALA A 287 23.21 -1.63 -19.50
CA ALA A 287 23.70 -1.34 -20.85
C ALA A 287 23.08 -0.06 -21.44
N ALA A 288 21.82 0.23 -21.14
CA ALA A 288 21.17 1.48 -21.56
C ALA A 288 21.77 2.70 -20.87
N ARG A 289 22.10 2.60 -19.57
CA ARG A 289 22.80 3.66 -18.81
C ARG A 289 24.21 3.88 -19.32
N GLU A 290 24.95 2.81 -19.59
CA GLU A 290 26.29 2.89 -20.19
C GLU A 290 26.23 3.58 -21.54
N ARG A 291 25.32 3.17 -22.44
CA ARG A 291 25.14 3.82 -23.74
C ARG A 291 24.75 5.29 -23.60
N ALA A 292 23.82 5.61 -22.69
CA ALA A 292 23.39 6.99 -22.45
C ALA A 292 24.52 7.89 -21.89
N SER A 293 25.50 7.30 -21.19
CA SER A 293 26.60 8.03 -20.57
C SER A 293 27.82 8.14 -21.48
N LEU A 294 28.16 7.06 -22.19
CA LEU A 294 29.37 6.96 -23.02
C LEU A 294 29.13 7.36 -24.47
N HIS A 295 27.91 7.15 -24.96
CA HIS A 295 27.51 7.40 -26.36
C HIS A 295 26.16 8.11 -26.45
N PRO A 296 25.99 9.29 -25.80
CA PRO A 296 24.73 10.01 -25.79
C PRO A 296 24.21 10.33 -27.19
N GLU A 297 25.10 10.53 -28.17
CA GLU A 297 24.76 10.77 -29.57
C GLU A 297 23.98 9.62 -30.24
N GLN A 298 24.06 8.40 -29.70
CA GLN A 298 23.33 7.24 -30.22
C GLN A 298 21.88 7.19 -29.73
N VAL A 299 21.58 7.84 -28.61
CA VAL A 299 20.27 7.74 -27.92
C VAL A 299 19.56 9.07 -27.79
N GLN A 300 20.26 10.19 -27.96
CA GLN A 300 19.69 11.53 -28.00
C GLN A 300 19.41 11.94 -29.44
N THR A 301 18.38 12.76 -29.61
CA THR A 301 18.09 13.41 -30.89
C THR A 301 18.37 14.89 -30.74
N CYS A 302 19.14 15.43 -31.68
CA CYS A 302 19.50 16.84 -31.69
C CYS A 302 18.64 17.61 -32.70
N VAL A 303 18.18 18.80 -32.30
CA VAL A 303 17.47 19.74 -33.16
C VAL A 303 18.14 21.10 -33.09
N GLU A 304 18.25 21.78 -34.23
CA GLU A 304 18.74 23.17 -34.30
C GLU A 304 17.57 24.12 -34.06
N ARG A 305 17.73 25.09 -33.14
CA ARG A 305 16.79 26.18 -32.90
C ARG A 305 17.55 27.46 -32.57
N ASP A 306 17.19 28.56 -33.23
CA ASP A 306 17.77 29.89 -32.99
C ASP A 306 19.31 29.90 -32.98
N GLY A 307 19.93 29.13 -33.89
CA GLY A 307 21.38 29.01 -34.02
C GLY A 307 22.07 28.14 -32.97
N SER A 308 21.31 27.49 -32.07
CA SER A 308 21.82 26.56 -31.06
C SER A 308 21.31 25.13 -31.27
N ARG A 309 22.19 24.15 -31.02
CA ARG A 309 21.85 22.72 -31.09
C ARG A 309 21.38 22.22 -29.73
N TYR A 310 20.16 21.70 -29.68
CA TYR A 310 19.56 21.09 -28.49
C TYR A 310 19.46 19.58 -28.67
N CYS A 311 20.19 18.81 -27.86
CA CYS A 311 20.14 17.35 -27.84
C CYS A 311 19.34 16.87 -26.63
N ALA A 312 18.38 15.97 -26.86
CA ALA A 312 17.52 15.45 -25.80
C ALA A 312 17.24 13.96 -26.00
N PHE A 313 17.02 13.24 -24.90
CA PHE A 313 16.41 11.92 -24.97
C PHE A 313 15.01 12.00 -25.60
N PRO A 314 14.51 10.93 -26.25
CA PRO A 314 13.21 10.92 -26.91
C PRO A 314 12.07 11.41 -26.00
N GLU A 315 12.08 10.97 -24.74
CA GLU A 315 11.09 11.34 -23.71
C GLU A 315 11.12 12.85 -23.37
N TRP A 316 12.27 13.51 -23.55
CA TRP A 316 12.47 14.93 -23.23
C TRP A 316 12.40 15.87 -24.44
N ARG A 317 12.24 15.36 -25.66
CA ARG A 317 12.22 16.21 -26.88
C ARG A 317 11.19 17.33 -26.80
N GLY A 318 10.05 17.09 -26.15
CA GLY A 318 9.01 18.09 -25.95
C GLY A 318 9.48 19.39 -25.28
N ARG A 319 10.57 19.35 -24.49
CA ARG A 319 11.11 20.53 -23.77
C ARG A 319 12.09 21.38 -24.57
N THR A 320 12.58 20.89 -25.71
CA THR A 320 13.58 21.60 -26.51
C THR A 320 13.13 23.01 -26.93
N ALA A 321 11.84 23.17 -27.21
CA ALA A 321 11.24 24.48 -27.51
C ALA A 321 11.27 25.43 -26.30
N ASP A 322 11.04 24.92 -25.10
CA ASP A 322 11.01 25.70 -23.88
C ASP A 322 12.42 26.13 -23.46
N TRP A 323 13.41 25.23 -23.62
CA TRP A 323 14.82 25.54 -23.41
C TRP A 323 15.32 26.63 -24.37
N ALA A 324 14.97 26.54 -25.65
CA ALA A 324 15.36 27.55 -26.64
C ALA A 324 14.88 28.97 -26.25
N ARG A 325 13.67 29.09 -25.68
CA ARG A 325 13.14 30.39 -25.21
C ARG A 325 13.88 30.98 -24.00
N THR A 326 14.65 30.18 -23.25
CA THR A 326 15.39 30.68 -22.07
C THR A 326 16.79 31.19 -22.38
N VAL A 327 17.35 30.81 -23.54
CA VAL A 327 18.73 31.15 -23.93
C VAL A 327 18.78 32.25 -25.00
N ALA A 328 17.66 32.51 -25.68
CA ALA A 328 17.45 33.66 -26.56
C ALA A 328 17.22 34.96 -25.79
#